data_AF-A0A1N7GIE3-F1
#
_entry.id   AF-A0A1N7GIE3-F1
#
_cell.length_a   1.000
_cell.length_b   1.000
_cell.length_c   1.000
_cell.angle_alpha   90.00
_cell.angle_beta   90.00
_cell.angle_gamma   90.00
#
_symmetry.space_group_name_H-M   'P 1'
#
loop_
_entity.id
_entity.type
_entity.pdbx_description
1 polymer ?
#
loop_
_entity_poly.entity_id
_entity_poly.type
_entity_poly.pdbx_seq_one_letter_code
_entity_poly.pdbx_strand_id
1 'polypeptide(L)'
;MLRRLLATGALVASALVVPAVTAAPVGAVTLSSATSSTAASCYKQVGNHWNCITPGAFCPKAAHNRYGYAKVTKKRYKCTYKSSDPYWRWRRAY
;
A
#
# COMPACT_ATOMS: atom_id res chain seq x y z
N MET A 1 34.46 -2.09 -42.07
CA MET A 1 34.25 -2.83 -43.34
C MET A 1 33.00 -3.68 -43.17
N LEU A 2 31.82 -3.15 -43.48
CA LEU A 2 31.05 -3.37 -44.72
C LEU A 2 30.47 -4.79 -44.87
N ARG A 3 29.16 -4.94 -44.63
CA ARG A 3 28.14 -5.59 -45.50
C ARG A 3 26.88 -5.87 -44.68
N ARG A 4 25.86 -5.01 -44.80
CA ARG A 4 24.73 -5.12 -45.76
C ARG A 4 23.92 -6.39 -45.55
N LEU A 5 22.66 -6.23 -45.15
CA LEU A 5 21.51 -6.82 -45.83
C LEU A 5 20.22 -6.13 -45.34
N LEU A 6 19.80 -5.16 -46.14
CA LEU A 6 18.43 -4.64 -46.18
C LEU A 6 17.54 -5.73 -46.81
N ALA A 7 16.42 -6.06 -46.17
CA ALA A 7 15.35 -6.83 -46.79
C ALA A 7 14.06 -6.00 -46.74
N THR A 8 13.67 -5.52 -47.92
CA THR A 8 12.46 -4.76 -48.24
C THR A 8 11.39 -5.72 -48.75
N GLY A 9 10.13 -5.48 -48.40
CA GLY A 9 8.94 -6.11 -49.01
C GLY A 9 7.71 -5.87 -48.14
N ALA A 10 7.00 -4.75 -48.26
CA ALA A 10 6.04 -4.33 -49.29
C ALA A 10 4.65 -5.01 -49.18
N LEU A 11 3.71 -4.20 -48.65
CA LEU A 11 2.29 -4.04 -48.99
C LEU A 11 1.32 -5.23 -48.79
N VAL A 12 0.16 -4.95 -48.17
CA VAL A 12 -1.17 -4.94 -48.86
C VAL A 12 -2.31 -4.62 -47.87
N ALA A 13 -3.16 -3.70 -48.35
CA ALA A 13 -4.60 -3.49 -48.15
C ALA A 13 -5.20 -3.13 -46.78
N SER A 14 -5.78 -1.93 -46.80
CA SER A 14 -6.84 -1.40 -45.96
C SER A 14 -8.07 -2.33 -45.83
N ALA A 15 -8.68 -2.34 -44.65
CA ALA A 15 -10.10 -2.62 -44.48
C ALA A 15 -10.69 -1.63 -43.46
N LEU A 16 -11.80 -1.01 -43.85
CA LEU A 16 -12.52 0.03 -43.15
C LEU A 16 -13.27 -0.49 -41.91
N VAL A 17 -13.22 0.33 -40.85
CA VAL A 17 -14.31 0.77 -39.95
C VAL A 17 -15.31 -0.25 -39.40
N VAL A 18 -15.28 -0.42 -38.07
CA VAL A 18 -16.47 -0.59 -37.23
C VAL A 18 -16.28 0.24 -35.95
N PRO A 19 -17.13 1.25 -35.65
CA PRO A 19 -17.19 1.84 -34.32
C PRO A 19 -18.20 1.04 -33.49
N ALA A 20 -17.71 0.24 -32.55
CA ALA A 20 -18.57 -0.51 -31.64
C ALA A 20 -18.16 -0.28 -30.19
N VAL A 21 -19.01 0.51 -29.54
CA VAL A 21 -19.41 0.48 -28.12
C VAL A 21 -18.36 0.76 -27.04
N THR A 22 -18.60 1.88 -26.36
CA THR A 22 -18.16 2.20 -25.01
C THR A 22 -18.29 1.04 -24.02
N ALA A 23 -17.18 0.66 -23.38
CA ALA A 23 -17.18 0.05 -22.06
C ALA A 23 -15.91 0.51 -21.33
N ALA A 24 -16.06 1.44 -20.39
CA ALA A 24 -15.00 1.79 -19.45
C ALA A 24 -14.85 0.64 -18.44
N PRO A 25 -13.69 -0.02 -18.30
CA PRO A 25 -13.41 -0.76 -17.09
C PRO A 25 -12.96 0.26 -16.03
N VAL A 26 -13.91 0.70 -15.21
CA VAL A 26 -13.62 1.24 -13.88
C VAL A 26 -13.16 0.07 -13.02
N GLY A 27 -11.94 -0.38 -13.24
CA GLY A 27 -11.34 -1.57 -12.63
C GLY A 27 -10.50 -1.23 -11.41
N ALA A 28 -11.19 -0.87 -10.34
CA ALA A 28 -10.81 -0.99 -8.94
C ALA A 28 -9.30 -0.88 -8.61
N VAL A 29 -8.91 0.28 -8.08
CA VAL A 29 -7.87 0.34 -7.03
C VAL A 29 -8.27 -0.67 -5.96
N THR A 30 -7.58 -1.82 -5.92
CA THR A 30 -7.59 -2.70 -4.76
C THR A 30 -6.87 -1.95 -3.64
N LEU A 31 -7.59 -1.03 -3.00
CA LEU A 31 -7.32 -0.69 -1.62
C LEU A 31 -7.59 -2.01 -0.89
N SER A 32 -6.53 -2.71 -0.51
CA SER A 32 -6.61 -3.80 0.44
C SER A 32 -7.13 -3.21 1.75
N SER A 33 -8.44 -3.08 1.84
CA SER A 33 -9.18 -2.85 3.06
C SER A 33 -9.03 -4.13 3.86
N ALA A 34 -7.90 -4.23 4.56
CA ALA A 34 -7.74 -5.17 5.65
C ALA A 34 -8.74 -4.78 6.72
N THR A 35 -9.96 -5.30 6.58
CA THR A 35 -10.97 -5.33 7.62
C THR A 35 -10.39 -6.14 8.78
N SER A 36 -9.93 -5.45 9.82
CA SER A 36 -9.52 -6.07 11.07
C SER A 36 -9.99 -5.19 12.22
N SER A 37 -11.14 -5.57 12.76
CA SER A 37 -11.75 -5.21 14.04
C SER A 37 -11.53 -3.77 14.52
N THR A 38 -12.51 -2.94 14.19
CA THR A 38 -12.65 -1.51 14.50
C THR A 38 -12.89 -1.24 15.99
N ALA A 39 -11.95 -1.58 16.87
CA ALA A 39 -11.68 -0.64 17.96
C ALA A 39 -11.02 0.55 17.28
N ALA A 40 -11.63 1.74 17.32
CA ALA A 40 -11.12 2.95 16.68
C ALA A 40 -9.64 3.15 17.05
N SER A 41 -8.74 2.69 16.17
CA SER A 41 -7.31 2.71 16.38
C SER A 41 -6.87 4.10 15.98
N CYS A 42 -6.75 4.97 16.98
CA CYS A 42 -6.23 6.30 16.74
C CYS A 42 -4.74 6.14 16.43
N TYR A 43 -4.29 6.65 15.30
CA TYR A 43 -2.88 6.84 14.99
C TYR A 43 -2.78 8.00 13.99
N LYS A 44 -1.91 8.96 14.28
CA LYS A 44 -1.69 10.14 13.43
C LYS A 44 -0.19 10.32 13.24
N GLN A 45 0.27 10.29 12.00
CA GLN A 45 1.66 10.64 11.72
C GLN A 45 1.84 12.15 11.89
N VAL A 46 2.84 12.53 12.68
CA VAL A 46 3.23 13.92 12.93
C VAL A 46 4.73 14.02 12.68
N GLY A 47 5.10 14.49 11.48
CA GLY A 47 6.48 14.44 11.00
C GLY A 47 7.03 13.01 11.01
N ASN A 48 8.09 12.80 11.79
CA ASN A 48 8.80 11.51 11.88
C ASN A 48 8.30 10.57 12.98
N HIS A 49 7.25 10.93 13.72
CA HIS A 49 6.71 10.09 14.80
C HIS A 49 5.21 9.89 14.68
N TRP A 50 4.72 8.80 15.26
CA TRP A 50 3.29 8.51 15.35
C TRP A 50 2.75 9.05 16.68
N ASN A 51 1.67 9.80 16.63
CA ASN A 51 0.94 10.29 17.79
C ASN A 51 -0.43 9.66 17.90
N CYS A 52 -0.98 9.79 19.09
CA CYS A 52 -2.30 9.30 19.45
C CYS A 52 -2.49 7.79 19.29
N ILE A 53 -1.42 7.00 19.33
CA ILE A 53 -1.50 5.56 19.15
C ILE A 53 -2.31 4.88 20.27
N THR A 54 -3.15 3.92 19.91
CA THR A 54 -3.83 3.05 20.87
C THR A 54 -2.91 1.89 21.28
N PRO A 55 -2.54 1.75 22.56
CA PRO A 55 -1.76 0.60 23.04
C PRO A 55 -2.39 -0.74 22.66
N GLY A 56 -1.61 -1.69 22.15
CA GLY A 56 -2.07 -3.04 21.77
C GLY A 56 -2.87 -3.11 20.46
N ALA A 57 -3.23 -1.96 19.87
CA ALA A 57 -3.91 -1.92 18.58
C ALA A 57 -2.98 -2.31 17.44
N PHE A 58 -3.60 -2.73 16.32
CA PHE A 58 -2.90 -2.94 15.07
C PHE A 58 -2.26 -1.63 14.59
N CYS A 59 -1.08 -1.73 14.02
CA CYS A 59 -0.38 -0.59 13.44
C CYS A 59 -0.40 -0.66 11.90
N PRO A 60 -0.45 0.50 11.22
CA PRO A 60 -0.40 0.55 9.77
C PRO A 60 0.98 0.13 9.26
N LYS A 61 1.05 -0.32 8.00
CA LYS A 61 2.30 -0.77 7.36
C LYS A 61 3.43 0.26 7.41
N ALA A 62 3.10 1.55 7.25
CA ALA A 62 4.03 2.66 7.36
C ALA A 62 4.64 2.82 8.78
N ALA A 63 3.98 2.29 9.80
CA ALA A 63 4.44 2.33 11.18
C ALA A 63 5.26 1.10 11.57
N HIS A 64 5.39 0.07 10.72
CA HIS A 64 6.17 -1.12 11.06
C HIS A 64 7.59 -0.76 11.52
N ASN A 65 7.98 -1.27 12.69
CA ASN A 65 9.24 -0.97 13.39
C ASN A 65 9.44 0.50 13.80
N ARG A 66 8.43 1.36 13.65
CA ARG A 66 8.46 2.76 14.10
C ARG A 66 7.93 2.91 15.51
N TYR A 67 8.25 4.05 16.11
CA TYR A 67 7.76 4.43 17.43
C TYR A 67 6.55 5.36 17.33
N GLY A 68 5.68 5.25 18.33
CA GLY A 68 4.57 6.16 18.53
C GLY A 68 4.32 6.46 20.00
N TYR A 69 3.55 7.52 20.24
CA TYR A 69 3.19 8.00 21.57
C TYR A 69 1.69 7.92 21.80
N ALA A 70 1.30 7.27 22.90
CA ALA A 70 -0.11 7.14 23.27
C ALA A 70 -0.67 8.50 23.70
N LYS A 71 -1.89 8.85 23.24
CA LYS A 71 -2.50 10.16 23.51
C LYS A 71 -2.60 10.46 25.01
N VAL A 72 -3.13 9.48 25.75
CA VAL A 72 -3.48 9.65 27.18
C VAL A 72 -2.25 9.60 28.06
N THR A 73 -1.41 8.58 27.87
CA THR A 73 -0.27 8.32 28.79
C THR A 73 1.03 8.95 28.32
N LYS A 74 1.09 9.46 27.08
CA LYS A 74 2.32 9.94 26.41
C LYS A 74 3.47 8.93 26.42
N LYS A 75 3.19 7.67 26.73
CA LYS A 75 4.19 6.59 26.78
C LYS A 75 4.59 6.20 25.37
N ARG A 76 5.84 5.79 25.22
CA ARG A 76 6.41 5.30 23.97
C ARG A 76 6.02 3.84 23.73
N TYR A 77 5.55 3.55 22.52
CA TYR A 77 5.32 2.20 22.04
C TYR A 77 6.03 2.03 20.71
N LYS A 78 6.37 0.79 20.37
CA LYS A 78 6.91 0.39 19.09
C LYS A 78 5.93 -0.54 18.40
N CYS A 79 5.66 -0.29 17.14
CA CYS A 79 4.93 -1.22 16.31
C CYS A 79 5.86 -2.40 15.99
N THR A 80 5.57 -3.57 16.58
CA THR A 80 6.41 -4.76 16.41
C THR A 80 5.58 -5.99 16.09
N TYR A 81 6.17 -6.84 15.26
CA TYR A 81 5.72 -8.20 15.01
C TYR A 81 6.26 -9.14 16.10
N LYS A 82 5.44 -10.08 16.56
CA LYS A 82 5.88 -11.17 17.45
C LYS A 82 5.43 -12.49 16.85
N SER A 83 6.28 -13.51 16.88
CA SER A 83 5.89 -14.83 16.38
C SER A 83 4.74 -15.46 17.18
N SER A 84 4.61 -15.13 18.47
CA SER A 84 3.51 -15.56 19.33
C SER A 84 2.19 -14.82 19.09
N ASP A 85 2.23 -13.68 18.41
CA ASP A 85 1.07 -12.86 18.06
C ASP A 85 1.42 -12.24 16.70
N PRO A 86 1.17 -12.98 15.60
CA PRO A 86 1.71 -12.77 14.26
C PRO A 86 1.05 -11.57 13.56
N TYR A 87 0.92 -10.48 14.30
CA TYR A 87 0.30 -9.26 13.90
C TYR A 87 1.18 -8.09 14.36
N TRP A 88 1.27 -7.10 13.48
CA TRP A 88 1.90 -5.83 13.78
C TRP A 88 1.02 -5.04 14.73
N ARG A 89 1.49 -4.89 15.98
CA ARG A 89 0.76 -4.16 17.02
C ARG A 89 1.66 -3.18 17.73
N TRP A 90 1.07 -2.11 18.25
CA TRP A 90 1.74 -1.16 19.13
C TRP A 90 2.01 -1.80 20.50
N ARG A 91 3.28 -2.10 20.78
CA ARG A 91 3.72 -2.71 22.05
C ARG A 91 4.59 -1.75 22.84
N ARG A 92 4.53 -1.84 24.16
CA ARG A 92 5.27 -0.94 25.03
C ARG A 92 6.77 -1.05 24.72
N ALA A 93 7.40 0.08 24.44
CA ALA A 93 8.84 0.16 24.28
C ALA A 93 9.41 0.47 25.66
N TYR A 94 10.14 -0.49 26.24
CA TYR A 94 10.93 -0.27 27.44
C TYR A 94 12.15 0.60 27.13
#